data_AF-A0A6N7H4T4-F1
#
_entry.id   AF-A0A6N7H4T4-F1
#
_cell.length_a   1.000
_cell.length_b   1.000
_cell.length_c   1.000
_cell.angle_alpha   90.00
_cell.angle_beta   90.00
_cell.angle_gamma   90.00
#
_symmetry.space_group_name_H-M   'P 1'
#
loop_
_entity.id
_entity.type
_entity.pdbx_description
1 polymer ?
#
loop_
_entity_poly.entity_id
_entity_poly.type
_entity_poly.pdbx_seq_one_letter_code
_entity_poly.pdbx_strand_id
1 'polypeptide(L)'
;MSSQSYDRYAGDILSRKPDRRAVPEVVAEPGLVVEDPASGFCGAVTRFEHGHVVLEDRHGGHRLFPLAPAGFLVDGKPVTLTRPVAAPARKDTVSASGSVRVEGHTARTALDSRLWVEGIHDAELVERVWGHDLRVEGVVVEPLHGIDDLPGRVAEFGTGPGRRLGVLVDHLVAGSKESRIVSGIVAELRDPNVLVTGHPYVDVWQAVRPAAVGIEAWPVVPRGLPWKEGVCAALGWAEPADGWRRILSRVRTYKDLETPLIGAVERLIDFVTTGEE
;
A
#
# COMPACT_ATOMS: atom_id res chain seq x y z
N MET A 1 -76.99 3.75 -52.72
CA MET A 1 -76.12 4.62 -51.90
C MET A 1 -76.17 4.10 -50.47
N SER A 2 -75.22 3.25 -50.08
CA SER A 2 -75.20 2.63 -48.75
C SER A 2 -74.26 3.41 -47.84
N SER A 3 -74.82 3.94 -46.76
CA SER A 3 -74.12 4.72 -45.72
C SER A 3 -73.33 3.75 -44.83
N GLN A 4 -72.00 3.85 -44.84
CA GLN A 4 -71.17 3.25 -43.80
C GLN A 4 -71.20 4.14 -42.57
N SER A 5 -71.98 3.74 -41.57
CA SER A 5 -71.95 4.29 -40.23
C SER A 5 -70.61 3.93 -39.56
N TYR A 6 -69.74 4.94 -39.40
CA TYR A 6 -68.52 4.85 -38.60
C TYR A 6 -68.92 4.68 -37.12
N ASP A 7 -68.74 3.48 -36.59
CA ASP A 7 -68.90 3.22 -35.15
C ASP A 7 -67.71 3.83 -34.40
N ARG A 8 -67.97 4.97 -33.74
CA ARG A 8 -66.99 5.73 -32.96
C ARG A 8 -66.68 5.14 -31.59
N TYR A 9 -67.23 3.96 -31.26
CA TYR A 9 -67.06 3.30 -29.96
C TYR A 9 -66.50 1.88 -30.04
N ALA A 10 -65.88 1.50 -31.17
CA ALA A 10 -65.17 0.22 -31.34
C ALA A 10 -63.79 0.17 -30.65
N GLY A 11 -63.70 0.68 -29.42
CA GLY A 11 -62.49 0.65 -28.60
C GLY A 11 -62.78 0.04 -27.25
N ASP A 12 -62.23 -1.15 -27.00
CA ASP A 12 -62.27 -1.81 -25.70
C ASP A 12 -61.59 -0.93 -24.63
N ILE A 13 -62.40 -0.26 -23.82
CA ILE A 13 -61.98 0.68 -22.75
C ILE A 13 -61.22 -0.07 -21.63
N LEU A 14 -61.29 -1.41 -21.58
CA LEU A 14 -60.60 -2.24 -20.57
C LEU A 14 -59.19 -2.68 -21.00
N SER A 15 -58.76 -2.39 -22.22
CA SER A 15 -57.44 -2.78 -22.74
C SER A 15 -56.27 -1.89 -22.28
N ARG A 16 -56.55 -0.77 -21.61
CA ARG A 16 -55.52 0.16 -21.12
C ARG A 16 -54.93 -0.33 -19.80
N LYS A 17 -53.88 -1.17 -19.86
CA LYS A 17 -53.03 -1.43 -18.68
C LYS A 17 -52.52 -0.09 -18.15
N PRO A 18 -52.72 0.25 -16.86
CA PRO A 18 -52.11 1.44 -16.30
C PRO A 18 -50.60 1.27 -16.41
N ASP A 19 -49.96 2.25 -17.03
CA ASP A 19 -48.51 2.36 -17.06
C ASP A 19 -48.05 2.43 -15.60
N ARG A 20 -47.53 1.32 -15.06
CA ARG A 20 -46.95 1.26 -13.71
C ARG A 20 -45.69 2.12 -13.76
N ARG A 21 -45.85 3.43 -13.57
CA ARG A 21 -44.74 4.34 -13.35
C ARG A 21 -43.85 3.73 -12.28
N ALA A 22 -42.65 3.35 -12.67
CA ALA A 22 -41.65 2.83 -11.75
C ALA A 22 -41.43 3.89 -10.66
N VAL A 23 -41.56 3.48 -9.40
CA VAL A 23 -41.31 4.37 -8.26
C VAL A 23 -39.82 4.69 -8.24
N PRO A 24 -39.42 5.97 -8.19
CA PRO A 24 -38.03 6.35 -8.25
C PRO A 24 -37.26 5.77 -7.05
N GLU A 25 -36.09 5.21 -7.33
CA GLU A 25 -35.14 4.78 -6.31
C GLU A 25 -34.27 5.97 -5.90
N VAL A 26 -34.10 6.17 -4.59
CA VAL A 26 -33.30 7.26 -4.03
C VAL A 26 -32.30 6.66 -3.04
N VAL A 27 -31.03 7.03 -3.17
CA VAL A 27 -29.99 6.58 -2.25
C VAL A 27 -30.20 7.26 -0.90
N ALA A 28 -30.34 6.48 0.17
CA ALA A 28 -30.52 6.98 1.53
C ALA A 28 -29.17 7.44 2.12
N GLU A 29 -28.71 8.59 1.65
CA GLU A 29 -27.53 9.29 2.17
C GLU A 29 -27.83 9.93 3.53
N PRO A 30 -26.86 9.97 4.47
CA PRO A 30 -27.04 10.69 5.72
C PRO A 30 -27.44 12.16 5.48
N GLY A 31 -28.48 12.62 6.18
CA GLY A 31 -29.07 13.94 6.01
C GLY A 31 -30.25 14.00 5.02
N LEU A 32 -30.50 12.96 4.22
CA LEU A 32 -31.68 12.91 3.36
C LEU A 32 -32.96 12.87 4.23
N VAL A 33 -33.85 13.84 4.04
CA VAL A 33 -35.12 13.92 4.76
C VAL A 33 -36.18 13.12 4.01
N VAL A 34 -36.81 12.18 4.71
CA VAL A 34 -37.85 11.30 4.16
C VAL A 34 -39.00 11.18 5.15
N GLU A 35 -40.18 10.88 4.62
CA GLU A 35 -41.39 10.63 5.42
C GLU A 35 -41.87 9.19 5.22
N ASP A 36 -42.23 8.51 6.31
CA ASP A 36 -42.94 7.23 6.25
C ASP A 36 -44.46 7.46 6.15
N PRO A 37 -45.12 7.11 5.03
CA PRO A 37 -46.55 7.37 4.84
C PRO A 37 -47.46 6.57 5.78
N ALA A 38 -46.98 5.46 6.34
CA ALA A 38 -47.79 4.62 7.24
C ALA A 38 -47.91 5.23 8.64
N SER A 39 -46.82 5.78 9.18
CA SER A 39 -46.81 6.38 10.52
C SER A 39 -46.77 7.91 10.54
N GLY A 40 -46.61 8.56 9.37
CA GLY A 40 -46.48 10.02 9.24
C GLY A 40 -45.18 10.57 9.84
N PHE A 41 -44.18 9.70 10.06
CA PHE A 41 -42.92 10.09 10.67
C PHE A 41 -41.98 10.70 9.64
N CYS A 42 -41.56 11.94 9.86
CA CYS A 42 -40.64 12.67 8.99
C CYS A 42 -39.31 12.90 9.71
N GLY A 43 -38.21 12.47 9.09
CA GLY A 43 -36.88 12.56 9.68
C GLY A 43 -35.74 12.41 8.66
N ALA A 44 -34.54 12.80 9.09
CA ALA A 44 -33.32 12.68 8.30
C ALA A 44 -32.70 11.29 8.48
N VAL A 45 -32.22 10.69 7.38
CA VAL A 45 -31.42 9.47 7.42
C VAL A 45 -30.15 9.73 8.20
N THR A 46 -29.84 8.87 9.18
CA THR A 46 -28.61 8.99 9.98
C THR A 46 -27.67 7.83 9.73
N ARG A 47 -28.19 6.61 9.80
CA ARG A 47 -27.42 5.37 9.67
C ARG A 47 -28.33 4.23 9.24
N PHE A 48 -27.73 3.05 9.06
CA PHE A 48 -28.45 1.79 8.90
C PHE A 48 -28.16 0.87 10.06
N GLU A 49 -29.17 0.14 10.53
CA GLU A 49 -29.06 -0.77 11.65
C GLU A 49 -29.93 -2.02 11.38
N HIS A 50 -29.39 -3.22 11.55
CA HIS A 50 -30.12 -4.49 11.36
C HIS A 50 -30.94 -4.58 10.06
N GLY A 51 -30.42 -4.12 8.92
CA GLY A 51 -31.17 -4.15 7.65
C GLY A 51 -32.11 -2.95 7.42
N HIS A 52 -32.36 -2.11 8.43
CA HIS A 52 -33.29 -0.98 8.40
C HIS A 52 -32.56 0.36 8.27
N VAL A 53 -33.27 1.40 7.83
CA VAL A 53 -32.81 2.80 7.87
C VAL A 53 -33.24 3.44 9.17
N VAL A 54 -32.34 4.20 9.80
CA VAL A 54 -32.63 4.97 11.01
C VAL A 54 -32.88 6.41 10.63
N LEU A 55 -34.08 6.90 10.94
CA LEU A 55 -34.48 8.29 10.75
C LEU A 55 -34.47 9.04 12.07
N GLU A 56 -33.98 10.27 12.06
CA GLU A 56 -34.00 11.21 13.19
C GLU A 56 -34.96 12.37 12.90
N ASP A 57 -35.93 12.61 13.77
CA ASP A 57 -36.84 13.75 13.66
C ASP A 57 -36.21 15.05 14.22
N ARG A 58 -36.90 16.19 14.04
CA ARG A 58 -36.47 17.51 14.53
C ARG A 58 -36.36 17.64 16.07
N HIS A 59 -36.88 16.67 16.81
CA HIS A 59 -36.83 16.61 18.27
C HIS A 59 -35.77 15.61 18.78
N GLY A 60 -34.97 15.02 17.87
CA GLY A 60 -33.94 14.03 18.18
C GLY A 60 -34.48 12.61 18.39
N GLY A 61 -35.73 12.34 18.02
CA GLY A 61 -36.33 11.02 18.09
C GLY A 61 -35.80 10.11 16.98
N HIS A 62 -35.28 8.94 17.33
CA HIS A 62 -34.80 7.95 16.36
C HIS A 62 -35.79 6.79 16.18
N ARG A 63 -36.08 6.44 14.93
CA ARG A 63 -36.91 5.26 14.59
C ARG A 63 -36.32 4.47 13.42
N LEU A 64 -36.50 3.15 13.48
CA LEU A 64 -36.06 2.22 12.44
C LEU A 64 -37.21 1.94 11.47
N PHE A 65 -36.91 2.00 10.17
CA PHE A 65 -37.86 1.72 9.10
C PHE A 65 -37.31 0.70 8.10
N PRO A 66 -38.11 -0.27 7.64
CA PRO A 66 -37.67 -1.23 6.64
C PRO A 66 -37.52 -0.54 5.29
N LEU A 67 -36.54 -0.98 4.49
CA LEU A 67 -36.33 -0.49 3.12
C LEU A 67 -37.31 -1.15 2.15
N ALA A 68 -38.61 -0.94 2.37
CA ALA A 68 -39.65 -1.49 1.52
C ALA A 68 -39.76 -0.71 0.18
N PRO A 69 -40.07 -1.39 -0.94
CA PRO A 69 -40.38 -0.70 -2.20
C PRO A 69 -41.51 0.31 -2.02
N ALA A 70 -41.31 1.54 -2.50
CA ALA A 70 -42.23 2.66 -2.35
C ALA A 70 -42.61 2.99 -0.88
N GLY A 71 -41.74 2.63 0.07
CA GLY A 71 -42.01 2.75 1.49
C GLY A 71 -41.84 4.15 2.09
N PHE A 72 -41.37 5.13 1.31
CA PHE A 72 -41.06 6.48 1.81
C PHE A 72 -41.56 7.55 0.87
N LEU A 73 -41.71 8.78 1.38
CA LEU A 73 -42.00 9.98 0.62
C LEU A 73 -40.80 10.94 0.69
N VAL A 74 -40.44 11.53 -0.46
CA VAL A 74 -39.56 12.69 -0.56
C VAL A 74 -40.35 13.79 -1.24
N ASP A 75 -40.47 14.95 -0.61
CA ASP A 75 -41.32 16.06 -1.08
C ASP A 75 -42.75 15.62 -1.43
N GLY A 76 -43.31 14.71 -0.63
CA GLY A 76 -44.66 14.15 -0.82
C GLY A 76 -44.79 13.14 -1.97
N LYS A 77 -43.70 12.73 -2.62
CA LYS A 77 -43.70 11.74 -3.71
C LYS A 77 -43.14 10.40 -3.24
N PRO A 78 -43.77 9.27 -3.59
CA PRO A 78 -43.28 7.95 -3.20
C PRO A 78 -41.91 7.67 -3.81
N VAL A 79 -41.00 7.15 -2.98
CA VAL A 79 -39.65 6.73 -3.33
C VAL A 79 -39.33 5.37 -2.69
N THR A 80 -38.44 4.61 -3.33
CA THR A 80 -37.81 3.44 -2.73
C THR A 80 -36.42 3.83 -2.26
N LEU A 81 -36.14 3.71 -0.97
CA LEU A 81 -34.80 3.99 -0.46
C LEU A 81 -33.85 2.82 -0.73
N THR A 82 -32.67 3.14 -1.26
CA THR A 82 -31.59 2.17 -1.48
C THR A 82 -30.41 2.50 -0.57
N ARG A 83 -29.63 1.47 -0.20
CA ARG A 83 -28.44 1.67 0.63
C ARG A 83 -27.35 2.38 -0.17
N PRO A 84 -26.62 3.34 0.41
CA PRO A 84 -25.38 3.83 -0.17
C PRO A 84 -24.44 2.65 -0.40
N VAL A 85 -24.02 2.46 -1.65
CA VAL A 85 -22.91 1.56 -1.96
C VAL A 85 -21.65 2.26 -1.47
N ALA A 86 -20.93 1.66 -0.52
CA ALA A 86 -19.65 2.21 -0.09
C ALA A 86 -18.76 2.39 -1.33
N ALA A 87 -18.32 3.62 -1.60
CA ALA A 87 -17.34 3.85 -2.65
C ALA A 87 -16.13 2.95 -2.38
N PRO A 88 -15.62 2.21 -3.38
CA PRO A 88 -14.43 1.40 -3.18
C PRO A 88 -13.34 2.32 -2.64
N ALA A 89 -12.73 1.93 -1.52
CA ALA A 89 -11.58 2.63 -0.98
C ALA A 89 -10.59 2.82 -2.13
N ARG A 90 -10.18 4.07 -2.38
CA ARG A 90 -9.22 4.39 -3.43
C ARG A 90 -7.98 3.57 -3.13
N LYS A 91 -7.76 2.49 -3.88
CA LYS A 91 -6.55 1.68 -3.72
C LYS A 91 -5.40 2.59 -4.06
N ASP A 92 -4.47 2.75 -3.12
CA ASP A 92 -3.24 3.49 -3.37
C ASP A 92 -2.54 2.82 -4.55
N THR A 93 -2.58 3.48 -5.69
CA THR A 93 -2.00 2.99 -6.95
C THR A 93 -0.47 3.05 -6.94
N VAL A 94 0.14 3.52 -5.85
CA VAL A 94 1.59 3.72 -5.70
C VAL A 94 2.09 2.94 -4.49
N SER A 95 3.20 2.23 -4.64
CA SER A 95 3.88 1.46 -3.58
C SER A 95 4.68 2.38 -2.64
N ALA A 96 5.27 1.80 -1.59
CA ALA A 96 6.16 2.54 -0.69
C ALA A 96 7.46 2.98 -1.38
N SER A 97 7.91 2.29 -2.45
CA SER A 97 9.06 2.69 -3.27
C SER A 97 8.73 3.76 -4.30
N GLY A 98 7.43 4.04 -4.54
CA GLY A 98 6.99 5.01 -5.55
C GLY A 98 6.61 4.38 -6.89
N SER A 99 6.73 3.06 -7.05
CA SER A 99 6.27 2.34 -8.24
C SER A 99 4.74 2.29 -8.34
N VAL A 100 4.20 2.13 -9.54
CA VAL A 100 2.75 1.92 -9.74
C VAL A 100 2.41 0.48 -9.39
N ARG A 101 1.48 0.28 -8.44
CA ARG A 101 0.99 -1.05 -8.09
C ARG A 101 0.23 -1.67 -9.27
N VAL A 102 0.66 -2.85 -9.70
CA VAL A 102 -0.04 -3.63 -10.71
C VAL A 102 -1.13 -4.46 -10.03
N GLU A 103 -2.40 -4.23 -10.37
CA GLU A 103 -3.51 -5.05 -9.88
C GLU A 103 -3.58 -6.38 -10.64
N GLY A 104 -3.79 -7.49 -9.92
CA GLY A 104 -4.06 -8.80 -10.51
C GLY A 104 -2.83 -9.66 -10.85
N HIS A 105 -1.63 -9.31 -10.38
CA HIS A 105 -0.48 -10.20 -10.53
C HIS A 105 -0.64 -11.47 -9.70
N THR A 106 -0.67 -12.63 -10.36
CA THR A 106 -0.32 -13.91 -9.75
C THR A 106 1.14 -13.83 -9.35
N ALA A 107 1.45 -14.09 -8.07
CA ALA A 107 2.83 -14.12 -7.58
C ALA A 107 3.70 -14.93 -8.54
N ARG A 108 4.71 -14.29 -9.14
CA ARG A 108 5.67 -15.01 -9.99
C ARG A 108 6.38 -16.02 -9.10
N THR A 109 6.71 -17.20 -9.64
CA THR A 109 7.68 -18.07 -8.99
C THR A 109 8.92 -17.23 -8.69
N ALA A 110 9.46 -17.34 -7.47
CA ALA A 110 10.65 -16.60 -7.10
C ALA A 110 11.70 -16.76 -8.20
N LEU A 111 12.24 -15.65 -8.70
CA LEU A 111 13.40 -15.66 -9.57
C LEU A 111 14.52 -16.40 -8.86
N ASP A 112 15.45 -16.97 -9.60
CA ASP A 112 16.65 -17.53 -8.99
C ASP A 112 17.61 -16.43 -8.49
N SER A 113 17.39 -15.17 -8.90
CA SER A 113 18.15 -14.00 -8.45
C SER A 113 17.88 -13.62 -6.99
N ARG A 114 18.87 -13.02 -6.32
CA ARG A 114 18.81 -12.63 -4.90
C ARG A 114 19.40 -11.25 -4.65
N LEU A 115 18.92 -10.61 -3.58
CA LEU A 115 19.58 -9.48 -2.94
C LEU A 115 20.14 -9.92 -1.59
N TRP A 116 21.42 -9.71 -1.38
CA TRP A 116 22.08 -9.88 -0.10
C TRP A 116 22.35 -8.54 0.54
N VAL A 117 22.11 -8.45 1.85
CA VAL A 117 22.30 -7.23 2.63
C VAL A 117 23.13 -7.52 3.87
N GLU A 118 23.83 -6.54 4.42
CA GLU A 118 24.80 -6.79 5.50
C GLU A 118 24.17 -7.30 6.81
N GLY A 119 22.95 -6.88 7.13
CA GLY A 119 22.28 -7.26 8.37
C GLY A 119 20.76 -7.38 8.29
N ILE A 120 20.17 -7.79 9.42
CA ILE A 120 18.72 -7.97 9.53
C ILE A 120 17.97 -6.65 9.41
N HIS A 121 18.51 -5.54 9.94
CA HIS A 121 17.86 -4.23 9.86
C HIS A 121 17.77 -3.75 8.41
N ASP A 122 18.79 -4.02 7.59
CA ASP A 122 18.80 -3.75 6.16
C ASP A 122 17.69 -4.51 5.46
N ALA A 123 17.60 -5.83 5.72
CA ALA A 123 16.59 -6.68 5.13
C ALA A 123 15.18 -6.20 5.50
N GLU A 124 14.96 -5.83 6.77
CA GLU A 124 13.68 -5.31 7.25
C GLU A 124 13.33 -3.93 6.66
N LEU A 125 14.32 -3.06 6.43
CA LEU A 125 14.10 -1.77 5.80
C LEU A 125 13.79 -1.93 4.30
N VAL A 126 14.52 -2.81 3.63
CA VAL A 126 14.31 -3.11 2.22
C VAL A 126 12.91 -3.71 2.03
N GLU A 127 12.53 -4.68 2.87
CA GLU A 127 11.18 -5.26 2.86
C GLU A 127 10.10 -4.20 3.13
N ARG A 128 10.35 -3.25 4.04
CA ARG A 128 9.40 -2.18 4.35
C ARG A 128 9.09 -1.29 3.14
N VAL A 129 10.10 -0.92 2.36
CA VAL A 129 9.96 0.09 1.31
C VAL A 129 9.79 -0.53 -0.08
N TRP A 130 10.54 -1.59 -0.40
CA TRP A 130 10.54 -2.24 -1.72
C TRP A 130 9.95 -3.65 -1.72
N GLY A 131 9.56 -4.22 -0.57
CA GLY A 131 9.08 -5.60 -0.49
C GLY A 131 7.89 -5.91 -1.43
N HIS A 132 7.04 -4.92 -1.69
CA HIS A 132 5.98 -5.05 -2.71
C HIS A 132 6.56 -5.33 -4.10
N ASP A 133 7.49 -4.50 -4.55
CA ASP A 133 8.09 -4.56 -5.87
C ASP A 133 8.93 -5.83 -6.03
N LEU A 134 9.71 -6.15 -5.01
CA LEU A 134 10.51 -7.37 -4.97
C LEU A 134 9.64 -8.62 -5.08
N ARG A 135 8.45 -8.65 -4.46
CA ARG A 135 7.50 -9.77 -4.60
C ARG A 135 6.84 -9.83 -5.98
N VAL A 136 6.62 -8.69 -6.64
CA VAL A 136 6.15 -8.66 -8.03
C VAL A 136 7.20 -9.26 -8.96
N GLU A 137 8.46 -8.92 -8.73
CA GLU A 137 9.59 -9.40 -9.52
C GLU A 137 10.06 -10.80 -9.11
N GLY A 138 9.63 -11.32 -7.94
CA GLY A 138 10.06 -12.62 -7.42
C GLY A 138 11.48 -12.61 -6.85
N VAL A 139 12.02 -11.45 -6.47
CA VAL A 139 13.35 -11.30 -5.87
C VAL A 139 13.28 -11.46 -4.35
N VAL A 140 14.19 -12.25 -3.78
CA VAL A 140 14.28 -12.47 -2.33
C VAL A 140 15.46 -11.71 -1.75
N VAL A 141 15.27 -11.12 -0.56
CA VAL A 141 16.30 -10.42 0.22
C VAL A 141 16.76 -11.31 1.36
N GLU A 142 18.08 -11.50 1.50
CA GLU A 142 18.67 -12.34 2.55
C GLU A 142 19.76 -11.57 3.30
N PRO A 143 19.75 -11.55 4.65
CA PRO A 143 20.82 -10.95 5.42
C PRO A 143 22.07 -11.86 5.41
N LEU A 144 23.22 -11.23 5.26
CA LEU A 144 24.54 -11.81 5.48
C LEU A 144 24.94 -11.66 6.95
N HIS A 145 25.97 -12.39 7.35
CA HIS A 145 26.60 -12.25 8.67
C HIS A 145 28.00 -11.66 8.49
N GLY A 146 28.11 -10.63 7.65
CA GLY A 146 29.36 -10.06 7.16
C GLY A 146 29.72 -10.48 5.72
N ILE A 147 30.68 -9.76 5.13
CA ILE A 147 31.10 -9.91 3.72
C ILE A 147 32.49 -10.52 3.55
N ASP A 148 33.13 -10.96 4.64
CA ASP A 148 34.52 -11.42 4.60
C ASP A 148 34.73 -12.65 3.69
N ASP A 149 33.74 -13.55 3.61
CA ASP A 149 33.73 -14.70 2.70
C ASP A 149 32.67 -14.55 1.60
N LEU A 150 32.53 -13.35 1.04
CA LEU A 150 31.63 -13.16 -0.09
C LEU A 150 32.01 -14.05 -1.29
N PRO A 151 33.30 -14.21 -1.68
CA PRO A 151 33.67 -15.09 -2.80
C PRO A 151 33.21 -16.54 -2.65
N GLY A 152 33.41 -17.15 -1.47
CA GLY A 152 32.98 -18.52 -1.20
C GLY A 152 31.46 -18.67 -1.29
N ARG A 153 30.71 -17.72 -0.71
CA ARG A 153 29.24 -17.74 -0.76
C ARG A 153 28.69 -17.54 -2.17
N VAL A 154 29.31 -16.68 -2.98
CA VAL A 154 28.92 -16.51 -4.40
C VAL A 154 29.16 -17.80 -5.17
N ALA A 155 30.29 -18.46 -4.95
CA ALA A 155 30.60 -19.73 -5.60
C ALA A 155 29.59 -20.84 -5.21
N GLU A 156 29.21 -20.91 -3.93
CA GLU A 156 28.16 -21.83 -3.45
C GLU A 156 26.79 -21.49 -4.04
N PHE A 157 26.46 -20.20 -4.11
CA PHE A 157 25.21 -19.76 -4.72
C PHE A 157 25.15 -20.19 -6.18
N GLY A 158 26.21 -20.01 -6.97
CA GLY A 158 26.26 -20.44 -8.37
C GLY A 158 25.45 -19.50 -9.27
N THR A 159 25.94 -18.27 -9.39
CA THR A 159 25.44 -17.21 -10.27
C THR A 159 25.52 -17.59 -11.75
N GLY A 160 24.65 -16.97 -12.56
CA GLY A 160 24.65 -17.16 -14.02
C GLY A 160 23.61 -16.30 -14.73
N PRO A 161 23.47 -16.45 -16.06
CA PRO A 161 22.44 -15.76 -16.83
C PRO A 161 21.04 -16.08 -16.29
N GLY A 162 20.30 -15.06 -15.86
CA GLY A 162 18.99 -15.22 -15.20
C GLY A 162 19.03 -15.57 -13.70
N ARG A 163 20.23 -15.72 -13.13
CA ARG A 163 20.47 -15.98 -11.71
C ARG A 163 21.53 -15.01 -11.17
N ARG A 164 21.11 -13.76 -11.02
CA ARG A 164 21.97 -12.64 -10.62
C ARG A 164 21.94 -12.39 -9.13
N LEU A 165 23.01 -11.83 -8.61
CA LEU A 165 23.16 -11.50 -7.20
C LEU A 165 23.48 -10.02 -7.02
N GLY A 166 22.60 -9.31 -6.33
CA GLY A 166 22.88 -7.96 -5.84
C GLY A 166 23.35 -8.01 -4.38
N VAL A 167 24.35 -7.23 -4.01
CA VAL A 167 24.85 -7.15 -2.64
C VAL A 167 24.86 -5.68 -2.19
N LEU A 168 24.19 -5.37 -1.09
CA LEU A 168 24.21 -4.07 -0.43
C LEU A 168 25.10 -4.12 0.81
N VAL A 169 26.06 -3.21 0.89
CA VAL A 169 26.98 -3.06 2.02
C VAL A 169 26.91 -1.69 2.67
N ASP A 170 27.13 -1.65 3.97
CA ASP A 170 27.17 -0.42 4.74
C ASP A 170 28.55 0.25 4.63
N HIS A 171 28.61 1.52 5.04
CA HIS A 171 29.83 2.32 5.16
C HIS A 171 30.76 2.31 3.92
N LEU A 172 30.19 2.20 2.72
CA LEU A 172 30.93 2.17 1.47
C LEU A 172 31.36 3.58 1.04
N VAL A 173 32.37 4.11 1.74
CA VAL A 173 32.95 5.43 1.47
C VAL A 173 34.28 5.27 0.73
N ALA A 174 34.52 6.04 -0.33
CA ALA A 174 35.77 5.99 -1.08
C ALA A 174 36.99 6.19 -0.17
N GLY A 175 37.96 5.26 -0.23
CA GLY A 175 39.18 5.30 0.58
C GLY A 175 39.05 4.71 1.99
N SER A 176 37.87 4.25 2.41
CA SER A 176 37.64 3.49 3.64
C SER A 176 38.26 2.08 3.60
N LYS A 177 38.31 1.38 4.73
CA LYS A 177 38.75 -0.02 4.79
C LYS A 177 37.77 -0.91 4.03
N GLU A 178 36.49 -0.63 4.20
CA GLU A 178 35.33 -1.30 3.65
C GLU A 178 35.33 -1.20 2.12
N SER A 179 35.56 -0.01 1.56
CA SER A 179 35.70 0.18 0.11
C SER A 179 36.86 -0.59 -0.51
N ARG A 180 37.98 -0.75 0.23
CA ARG A 180 39.13 -1.55 -0.22
C ARG A 180 38.82 -3.04 -0.20
N ILE A 181 38.13 -3.51 0.84
CA ILE A 181 37.67 -4.90 0.95
C ILE A 181 36.72 -5.22 -0.20
N VAL A 182 35.69 -4.40 -0.41
CA VAL A 182 34.71 -4.58 -1.50
C VAL A 182 35.39 -4.55 -2.87
N SER A 183 36.31 -3.61 -3.11
CA SER A 183 37.06 -3.57 -4.37
C SER A 183 37.91 -4.83 -4.59
N GLY A 184 38.54 -5.34 -3.53
CA GLY A 184 39.28 -6.60 -3.57
C GLY A 184 38.39 -7.79 -3.90
N ILE A 185 37.25 -7.91 -3.21
CA ILE A 185 36.25 -8.96 -3.43
C ILE A 185 35.70 -8.92 -4.85
N VAL A 186 35.31 -7.74 -5.36
CA VAL A 186 34.81 -7.59 -6.73
C VAL A 186 35.89 -7.97 -7.75
N ALA A 187 37.14 -7.60 -7.51
CA ALA A 187 38.26 -7.94 -8.37
C ALA A 187 38.64 -9.44 -8.32
N GLU A 188 38.35 -10.12 -7.21
CA GLU A 188 38.53 -11.56 -7.03
C GLU A 188 37.41 -12.36 -7.72
N LEU A 189 36.14 -11.97 -7.49
CA LEU A 189 34.96 -12.60 -8.07
C LEU A 189 34.96 -12.57 -9.60
N ARG A 190 35.26 -11.41 -10.20
CA ARG A 190 35.22 -11.18 -11.65
C ARG A 190 33.96 -11.72 -12.34
N ASP A 191 32.83 -11.67 -11.64
CA ASP A 191 31.56 -12.24 -12.11
C ASP A 191 30.61 -11.12 -12.58
N PRO A 192 30.24 -11.09 -13.88
CA PRO A 192 29.30 -10.09 -14.39
C PRO A 192 27.87 -10.26 -13.84
N ASN A 193 27.57 -11.39 -13.20
CA ASN A 193 26.26 -11.67 -12.58
C ASN A 193 26.20 -11.25 -11.11
N VAL A 194 27.25 -10.61 -10.58
CA VAL A 194 27.28 -10.04 -9.23
C VAL A 194 27.45 -8.52 -9.32
N LEU A 195 26.57 -7.79 -8.64
CA LEU A 195 26.71 -6.34 -8.43
C LEU A 195 26.78 -6.03 -6.95
N VAL A 196 27.87 -5.38 -6.53
CA VAL A 196 28.00 -4.84 -5.16
C VAL A 196 27.77 -3.33 -5.19
N THR A 197 26.84 -2.86 -4.38
CA THR A 197 26.62 -1.44 -4.11
C THR A 197 26.64 -1.19 -2.60
N GLY A 198 26.60 0.07 -2.19
CA GLY A 198 26.53 0.40 -0.78
C GLY A 198 26.16 1.84 -0.54
N HIS A 199 26.09 2.20 0.73
CA HIS A 199 25.78 3.55 1.18
C HIS A 199 26.86 4.10 2.12
N PRO A 200 27.01 5.43 2.21
CA PRO A 200 28.11 6.05 2.97
C PRO A 200 27.90 6.03 4.49
N TYR A 201 26.76 5.54 4.97
CA TYR A 201 26.38 5.57 6.38
C TYR A 201 27.07 4.49 7.20
N VAL A 202 27.31 4.77 8.48
CA VAL A 202 27.93 3.81 9.41
C VAL A 202 27.05 2.58 9.63
N ASP A 203 25.73 2.79 9.59
CA ASP A 203 24.71 1.76 9.74
C ASP A 203 23.44 2.22 9.02
N VAL A 204 22.63 1.27 8.54
CA VAL A 204 21.34 1.53 7.89
C VAL A 204 20.39 2.44 8.66
N TRP A 205 20.47 2.50 9.99
CA TRP A 205 19.69 3.47 10.79
C TRP A 205 19.91 4.90 10.31
N GLN A 206 21.17 5.27 10.05
CA GLN A 206 21.54 6.61 9.62
C GLN A 206 21.09 6.92 8.18
N ALA A 207 20.70 5.91 7.40
CA ALA A 207 20.09 6.09 6.09
C ALA A 207 18.60 6.52 6.17
N VAL A 208 17.97 6.46 7.34
CA VAL A 208 16.63 7.03 7.56
C VAL A 208 16.76 8.52 7.85
N ARG A 209 15.93 9.35 7.21
CA ARG A 209 15.95 10.81 7.41
C ARG A 209 15.65 11.14 8.88
N PRO A 210 16.44 12.04 9.53
CA PRO A 210 16.18 12.48 10.91
C PRO A 210 14.74 12.94 11.15
N ALA A 211 14.19 13.70 10.20
CA ALA A 211 12.82 14.22 10.28
C ALA A 211 11.75 13.10 10.33
N ALA A 212 11.99 11.95 9.67
CA ALA A 212 11.04 10.84 9.70
C ALA A 212 10.90 10.23 11.10
N VAL A 213 11.98 10.22 11.88
CA VAL A 213 12.01 9.68 13.25
C VAL A 213 11.87 10.75 14.33
N GLY A 214 11.68 12.02 13.93
CA GLY A 214 11.42 13.15 14.81
C GLY A 214 12.65 13.64 15.58
N ILE A 215 13.85 13.52 14.98
CA ILE A 215 15.10 14.05 15.53
C ILE A 215 15.67 15.12 14.59
N GLU A 216 16.43 16.07 15.13
CA GLU A 216 17.07 17.13 14.33
C GLU A 216 18.18 16.57 13.43
N ALA A 217 19.03 15.72 14.00
CA ALA A 217 20.10 15.02 13.30
C ALA A 217 20.43 13.71 14.02
N TRP A 218 21.07 12.77 13.31
CA TRP A 218 21.65 11.60 13.93
C TRP A 218 22.80 11.99 14.86
N PRO A 219 22.87 11.46 16.09
CA PRO A 219 23.98 11.73 17.00
C PRO A 219 25.33 11.30 16.42
N VAL A 220 26.36 12.07 16.72
CA VAL A 220 27.74 11.69 16.43
C VAL A 220 28.22 10.75 17.54
N VAL A 221 28.42 9.47 17.20
CA VAL A 221 28.97 8.49 18.13
C VAL A 221 30.49 8.45 18.02
N PRO A 222 31.25 8.61 19.13
CA PRO A 222 32.70 8.50 19.12
C PRO A 222 33.18 7.14 18.59
N ARG A 223 34.32 7.15 17.89
CA ARG A 223 34.94 5.91 17.41
C ARG A 223 35.31 5.00 18.58
N GLY A 224 35.19 3.69 18.37
CA GLY A 224 35.49 2.66 19.37
C GLY A 224 34.31 2.30 20.29
N LEU A 225 33.19 3.02 20.19
CA LEU A 225 31.93 2.63 20.82
C LEU A 225 31.02 1.91 19.80
N PRO A 226 30.25 0.89 20.23
CA PRO A 226 29.22 0.31 19.39
C PRO A 226 28.22 1.39 18.96
N TRP A 227 28.08 1.58 17.64
CA TRP A 227 27.38 2.74 17.10
C TRP A 227 25.91 2.80 17.51
N LYS A 228 25.19 1.66 17.45
CA LYS A 228 23.76 1.57 17.84
C LYS A 228 23.52 1.91 19.31
N GLU A 229 24.39 1.42 20.19
CA GLU A 229 24.32 1.72 21.63
C GLU A 229 24.58 3.20 21.89
N GLY A 230 25.57 3.79 21.22
CA GLY A 230 25.87 5.22 21.31
C GLY A 230 24.71 6.10 20.84
N VAL A 231 24.03 5.72 19.75
CA VAL A 231 22.81 6.41 19.26
C VAL A 231 21.69 6.29 20.28
N CYS A 232 21.44 5.10 20.82
CA CYS A 232 20.39 4.89 21.82
C CYS A 232 20.65 5.73 23.08
N ALA A 233 21.88 5.73 23.59
CA ALA A 233 22.27 6.53 24.75
C ALA A 233 22.07 8.04 24.50
N ALA A 234 22.45 8.54 23.32
CA ALA A 234 22.31 9.95 22.98
C ALA A 234 20.85 10.39 22.80
N LEU A 235 19.97 9.51 22.31
CA LEU A 235 18.55 9.80 22.07
C LEU A 235 17.63 9.38 23.24
N GLY A 236 18.19 8.82 24.31
CA GLY A 236 17.43 8.31 25.45
C GLY A 236 16.55 7.10 25.10
N TRP A 237 16.99 6.25 24.17
CA TRP A 237 16.32 4.99 23.83
C TRP A 237 16.92 3.86 24.66
N ALA A 238 16.09 2.88 25.04
CA ALA A 238 16.49 1.83 25.97
C ALA A 238 17.57 0.90 25.36
N GLU A 239 17.21 0.13 24.33
CA GLU A 239 18.09 -0.85 23.70
C GLU A 239 18.06 -0.73 22.17
N PRO A 240 19.10 -1.21 21.45
CA PRO A 240 19.13 -1.20 19.99
C PRO A 240 17.89 -1.80 19.34
N ALA A 241 17.35 -2.89 19.89
CA ALA A 241 16.13 -3.50 19.36
C ALA A 241 14.90 -2.55 19.45
N ASP A 242 14.78 -1.78 20.52
CA ASP A 242 13.70 -0.79 20.68
C ASP A 242 13.92 0.42 19.77
N GLY A 243 15.16 0.88 19.66
CA GLY A 243 15.54 1.93 18.72
C GLY A 243 15.17 1.55 17.30
N TRP A 244 15.46 0.32 16.88
CA TRP A 244 15.11 -0.16 15.56
C TRP A 244 13.60 -0.25 15.34
N ARG A 245 12.84 -0.85 16.27
CA ARG A 245 11.36 -0.87 16.18
C ARG A 245 10.79 0.53 16.04
N ARG A 246 11.32 1.49 16.79
CA ARG A 246 10.92 2.91 16.72
C ARG A 246 11.21 3.49 15.35
N ILE A 247 12.42 3.32 14.81
CA ILE A 247 12.81 3.80 13.48
C ILE A 247 11.91 3.19 12.41
N LEU A 248 11.85 1.85 12.38
CA LEU A 248 11.11 1.11 11.38
C LEU A 248 9.62 1.47 11.42
N SER A 249 9.01 1.70 12.59
CA SER A 249 7.60 2.12 12.69
C SER A 249 7.27 3.45 12.00
N ARG A 250 8.29 4.31 11.77
CA ARG A 250 8.15 5.64 11.19
C ARG A 250 8.38 5.66 9.68
N VAL A 251 9.12 4.70 9.14
CA VAL A 251 9.36 4.58 7.70
C VAL A 251 8.09 4.10 7.01
N ARG A 252 7.54 4.95 6.15
CA ARG A 252 6.34 4.70 5.35
C ARG A 252 6.66 4.54 3.87
N THR A 253 7.57 5.35 3.35
CA THR A 253 7.92 5.38 1.92
C THR A 253 9.40 5.66 1.73
N TYR A 254 9.90 5.50 0.49
CA TYR A 254 11.27 5.86 0.10
C TYR A 254 11.63 7.31 0.46
N LYS A 255 10.65 8.22 0.57
CA LYS A 255 10.88 9.63 0.92
C LYS A 255 11.42 9.81 2.34
N ASP A 256 11.20 8.82 3.20
CA ASP A 256 11.72 8.81 4.57
C ASP A 256 13.20 8.37 4.63
N LEU A 257 13.79 8.02 3.48
CA LEU A 257 15.17 7.56 3.35
C LEU A 257 16.05 8.60 2.67
N GLU A 258 17.34 8.51 2.94
CA GLU A 258 18.35 9.30 2.28
C GLU A 258 18.68 8.75 0.88
N THR A 259 18.93 9.66 -0.06
CA THR A 259 19.15 9.36 -1.48
C THR A 259 20.25 8.33 -1.76
N PRO A 260 21.39 8.32 -1.06
CA PRO A 260 22.43 7.31 -1.30
C PRO A 260 21.95 5.86 -1.11
N LEU A 261 21.12 5.58 -0.10
CA LEU A 261 20.55 4.24 0.10
C LEU A 261 19.54 3.91 -1.00
N ILE A 262 18.63 4.85 -1.30
CA ILE A 262 17.60 4.67 -2.34
C ILE A 262 18.26 4.28 -3.67
N GLY A 263 19.23 5.09 -4.13
CA GLY A 263 19.90 4.83 -5.40
C GLY A 263 20.75 3.56 -5.39
N ALA A 264 21.28 3.13 -4.24
CA ALA A 264 22.00 1.85 -4.15
C ALA A 264 21.03 0.67 -4.34
N VAL A 265 19.92 0.66 -3.61
CA VAL A 265 18.89 -0.38 -3.70
C VAL A 265 18.26 -0.43 -5.09
N GLU A 266 17.90 0.71 -5.67
CA GLU A 266 17.32 0.76 -7.02
C GLU A 266 18.24 0.17 -8.07
N ARG A 267 19.54 0.51 -8.05
CA ARG A 267 20.52 -0.10 -8.97
C ARG A 267 20.64 -1.61 -8.80
N LEU A 268 20.55 -2.12 -7.56
CA LEU A 268 20.57 -3.55 -7.31
C LEU A 268 19.30 -4.23 -7.84
N ILE A 269 18.13 -3.63 -7.62
CA ILE A 269 16.85 -4.14 -8.13
C ILE A 269 16.90 -4.20 -9.65
N ASP A 270 17.26 -3.10 -10.31
CA ASP A 270 17.40 -3.05 -11.77
C ASP A 270 18.33 -4.15 -12.27
N PHE A 271 19.49 -4.32 -11.63
CA PHE A 271 20.47 -5.34 -12.01
C PHE A 271 19.95 -6.77 -11.93
N VAL A 272 19.20 -7.11 -10.87
CA VAL A 272 18.73 -8.49 -10.65
C VAL A 272 17.44 -8.83 -11.39
N THR A 273 16.68 -7.82 -11.83
CA THR A 273 15.39 -7.99 -12.55
C THR A 273 15.54 -7.85 -14.05
N THR A 274 16.46 -7.01 -14.54
CA THR A 274 16.74 -6.86 -15.97
C THR A 274 17.75 -7.91 -16.44
N GLY A 275 17.29 -9.13 -16.72
CA GLY A 275 18.07 -10.05 -17.54
C GLY A 275 18.33 -9.40 -18.91
N GLU A 276 19.57 -9.42 -19.41
CA GLU A 276 19.84 -8.94 -20.77
C GLU A 276 18.93 -9.68 -21.77
N GLU A 277 18.31 -8.92 -22.69
CA GLU A 277 17.59 -9.43 -23.86
C GLU A 277 18.47 -10.34 -24.73
#